data_AF-A0AA36EW52-F1
#
_entry.id   AF-A0AA36EW52-F1
#
_cell.length_a   1.000
_cell.length_b   1.000
_cell.length_c   1.000
_cell.angle_alpha   90.00
_cell.angle_beta   90.00
_cell.angle_gamma   90.00
#
_symmetry.space_group_name_H-M   'P 1'
#
loop_
_entity.id
_entity.type
_entity.pdbx_description
1 polymer ?
#
loop_
_entity_poly.entity_id
_entity_poly.type
_entity_poly.pdbx_seq_one_letter_code
_entity_poly.pdbx_strand_id
1 'polypeptide(L)'
;MAMNEKKLNEGHAHMRTAENSQKTSLFKWKPDLDVAIEEYSKAAVCFRTCKAYDLAKNAYLKAAELQAQTNASYEQVALLCKETKQLEQAAELLEKASAMFMDHGTPDSARLVLEKGAKMVEQEFPLKAVHMYKKASAIADNEDRPNNAAENIGKAARILIHQRKLEQSIEYLKKEIHHHKKTQNWPMIGKAAVGVIMLYLHNEDFAGGFNFYEDYFKCPELSDGDDAMYMYRLLKAYDTADEAAGRAILDSPLVRHMDNAFAKLARDLAIPETGTSSQDWGPSPHDPIDEIAEATARLAADDYCEEEEDEELDLL
;
A
#
# COMPACT_ATOMS: atom_id res chain seq x y z
N MET A 1 12.12 42.50 -0.29
CA MET A 1 10.83 43.11 0.09
C MET A 1 10.09 43.66 -1.13
N ALA A 2 10.69 44.53 -1.96
CA ALA A 2 10.03 45.10 -3.15
C ALA A 2 9.45 44.07 -4.16
N MET A 3 10.11 42.92 -4.34
CA MET A 3 9.63 41.86 -5.25
C MET A 3 8.36 41.15 -4.74
N ASN A 4 8.22 40.95 -3.41
CA ASN A 4 7.04 40.35 -2.81
C ASN A 4 5.84 41.29 -2.90
N GLU A 5 6.06 42.58 -2.70
CA GLU A 5 5.02 43.62 -2.78
C GLU A 5 4.52 43.79 -4.22
N LYS A 6 5.43 43.77 -5.21
CA LYS A 6 5.07 43.76 -6.62
C LYS A 6 4.19 42.55 -6.97
N LYS A 7 4.58 41.34 -6.55
CA LYS A 7 3.80 40.11 -6.80
C LYS A 7 2.45 40.11 -6.09
N LEU A 8 2.38 40.66 -4.87
CA LEU A 8 1.13 40.81 -4.14
C LEU A 8 0.16 41.74 -4.90
N ASN A 9 0.65 42.87 -5.40
CA ASN A 9 -0.15 43.81 -6.19
C ASN A 9 -0.59 43.22 -7.53
N GLU A 10 0.28 42.48 -8.22
CA GLU A 10 -0.07 41.71 -9.43
C GLU A 10 -1.19 40.70 -9.13
N GLY A 11 -1.10 39.97 -8.01
CA GLY A 11 -2.14 39.04 -7.58
C GLY A 11 -3.50 39.71 -7.35
N HIS A 12 -3.52 40.87 -6.67
CA HIS A 12 -4.75 41.65 -6.50
C HIS A 12 -5.29 42.22 -7.81
N ALA A 13 -4.43 42.58 -8.77
CA ALA A 13 -4.88 43.03 -10.08
C ALA A 13 -5.61 41.90 -10.83
N HIS A 14 -5.02 40.70 -10.87
CA HIS A 14 -5.65 39.51 -11.45
C HIS A 14 -6.99 39.17 -10.78
N MET A 15 -7.08 39.25 -9.45
CA MET A 15 -8.34 39.05 -8.71
C MET A 15 -9.45 40.01 -9.19
N ARG A 16 -9.14 41.30 -9.36
CA ARG A 16 -10.12 42.29 -9.85
C ARG A 16 -10.54 42.01 -11.28
N THR A 17 -9.60 41.63 -12.14
CA THR A 17 -9.90 41.24 -13.53
C THR A 17 -10.86 40.05 -13.54
N ALA A 18 -10.59 39.01 -12.74
CA ALA A 18 -11.45 37.83 -12.62
C ALA A 18 -12.87 38.19 -12.14
N GLU A 19 -13.00 39.04 -11.11
CA GLU A 19 -14.30 39.49 -10.58
C GLU A 19 -15.08 40.34 -11.59
N ASN A 20 -14.39 41.14 -12.41
CA ASN A 20 -15.03 41.93 -13.46
C ASN A 20 -15.46 41.06 -14.64
N SER A 21 -14.69 40.03 -15.00
CA SER A 21 -15.05 39.08 -16.05
C SER A 21 -16.34 38.31 -15.74
N GLN A 22 -16.66 38.11 -14.47
CA GLN A 22 -17.92 37.48 -14.04
C GLN A 22 -19.15 38.38 -14.12
N LYS A 23 -18.96 39.71 -14.13
CA LYS A 23 -20.10 40.65 -14.17
C LYS A 23 -20.70 40.70 -15.58
N THR A 24 -22.02 40.77 -15.62
CA THR A 24 -22.77 41.12 -16.83
C THR A 24 -22.99 42.63 -16.88
N SER A 25 -23.19 43.17 -18.08
CA SER A 25 -23.44 44.59 -18.35
C SER A 25 -24.40 44.71 -19.53
N LEU A 26 -24.89 45.93 -19.80
CA LEU A 26 -25.77 46.23 -20.95
C LEU A 26 -25.19 45.79 -22.31
N PHE A 27 -23.86 45.61 -22.38
CA PHE A 27 -23.15 45.12 -23.57
C PHE A 27 -22.54 43.71 -23.40
N LYS A 28 -22.70 43.08 -22.23
CA LYS A 28 -22.19 41.74 -21.90
C LYS A 28 -23.26 40.93 -21.19
N TRP A 29 -24.02 40.18 -21.97
CA TRP A 29 -25.18 39.43 -21.49
C TRP A 29 -24.83 38.08 -20.85
N LYS A 30 -23.59 37.59 -21.03
CA LYS A 30 -23.09 36.36 -20.41
C LYS A 30 -21.75 36.62 -19.72
N PRO A 31 -21.54 36.13 -18.48
CA PRO A 31 -20.23 36.13 -17.82
C PRO A 31 -19.16 35.44 -18.67
N ASP A 32 -17.94 35.94 -18.60
CA ASP A 32 -16.77 35.30 -19.22
C ASP A 32 -16.05 34.49 -18.15
N LEU A 33 -16.49 33.23 -18.02
CA LEU A 33 -16.01 32.33 -16.98
C LEU A 33 -14.59 31.83 -17.29
N ASP A 34 -14.26 31.61 -18.55
CA ASP A 34 -12.94 31.11 -18.97
C ASP A 34 -11.85 32.11 -18.58
N VAL A 35 -12.06 33.40 -18.87
CA VAL A 35 -11.14 34.46 -18.45
C VAL A 35 -11.10 34.58 -16.92
N ALA A 36 -12.24 34.45 -16.24
CA ALA A 36 -12.27 34.54 -14.77
C ALA A 36 -11.44 33.43 -14.10
N ILE A 37 -11.56 32.21 -14.59
CA ILE A 37 -10.83 31.03 -14.12
C ILE A 37 -9.32 31.20 -14.34
N GLU A 38 -8.92 31.63 -15.54
CA GLU A 38 -7.51 31.84 -15.87
C GLU A 38 -6.89 32.92 -14.98
N GLU A 39 -7.61 34.04 -14.79
CA GLU A 39 -7.14 35.16 -13.98
C GLU A 39 -7.09 34.81 -12.47
N TYR A 40 -8.04 34.04 -11.94
CA TYR A 40 -7.91 33.53 -10.58
C TYR A 40 -6.72 32.58 -10.41
N SER A 41 -6.44 31.73 -11.40
CA SER A 41 -5.28 30.84 -11.38
C SER A 41 -3.96 31.63 -11.38
N LYS A 42 -3.85 32.68 -12.20
CA LYS A 42 -2.69 33.60 -12.20
C LYS A 42 -2.56 34.35 -10.87
N ALA A 43 -3.67 34.83 -10.31
CA ALA A 43 -3.68 35.48 -9.00
C ALA A 43 -3.12 34.57 -7.91
N ALA A 44 -3.57 33.31 -7.90
CA ALA A 44 -3.14 32.32 -6.93
C ALA A 44 -1.64 32.00 -7.01
N VAL A 45 -1.07 31.90 -8.22
CA VAL A 45 0.37 31.73 -8.44
C VAL A 45 1.17 32.93 -7.90
N CYS A 46 0.70 34.16 -8.14
CA CYS A 46 1.30 35.37 -7.59
C CYS A 46 1.28 35.38 -6.06
N PHE A 47 0.14 35.05 -5.44
CA PHE A 47 0.00 34.97 -3.98
C PHE A 47 0.85 33.86 -3.35
N ARG A 48 0.95 32.70 -3.99
CA ARG A 48 1.83 31.61 -3.55
C ARG A 48 3.30 32.04 -3.59
N THR A 49 3.72 32.76 -4.63
CA THR A 49 5.09 33.27 -4.78
C THR A 49 5.50 34.20 -3.63
N CYS A 50 4.58 35.04 -3.15
CA CYS A 50 4.84 35.92 -2.02
C CYS A 50 4.46 35.32 -0.65
N LYS A 51 4.15 34.01 -0.59
CA LYS A 51 3.76 33.27 0.63
C LYS A 51 2.47 33.77 1.29
N ALA A 52 1.61 34.48 0.55
CA ALA A 52 0.27 34.85 1.00
C ALA A 52 -0.70 33.67 0.79
N TYR A 53 -0.47 32.58 1.52
CA TYR A 53 -1.12 31.29 1.25
C TYR A 53 -2.65 31.32 1.38
N ASP A 54 -3.20 32.11 2.31
CA ASP A 54 -4.66 32.25 2.46
C ASP A 54 -5.30 32.93 1.24
N LEU A 55 -4.63 33.96 0.68
CA LEU A 55 -5.08 34.61 -0.54
C LEU A 55 -4.95 33.68 -1.75
N ALA A 56 -3.85 32.92 -1.83
CA ALA A 56 -3.64 31.92 -2.89
C ALA A 56 -4.73 30.84 -2.85
N LYS A 57 -5.04 30.33 -1.65
CA LYS A 57 -6.08 29.35 -1.40
C LYS A 57 -7.45 29.85 -1.83
N ASN A 58 -7.82 31.06 -1.41
CA ASN A 58 -9.10 31.68 -1.79
C ASN A 58 -9.20 31.89 -3.31
N ALA A 59 -8.12 32.30 -3.96
CA ALA A 59 -8.10 32.48 -5.42
C ALA A 59 -8.28 31.13 -6.16
N TYR A 60 -7.57 30.07 -5.76
CA TYR A 60 -7.77 28.74 -6.35
C TYR A 60 -9.15 28.15 -6.05
N LEU A 61 -9.72 28.38 -4.87
CA LEU A 61 -11.09 27.95 -4.55
C LEU A 61 -12.12 28.65 -5.45
N LYS A 62 -12.00 29.97 -5.63
CA LYS A 62 -12.86 30.71 -6.58
C LYS A 62 -12.70 30.20 -8.01
N ALA A 63 -11.47 29.90 -8.45
CA ALA A 63 -11.23 29.27 -9.75
C ALA A 63 -11.96 27.92 -9.84
N ALA A 64 -11.82 27.07 -8.81
CA ALA A 64 -12.42 25.75 -8.76
C ALA A 64 -13.96 25.77 -8.73
N GLU A 65 -14.56 26.75 -8.06
CA GLU A 65 -16.03 26.93 -8.00
C GLU A 65 -16.61 27.36 -9.34
N LEU A 66 -15.95 28.29 -10.04
CA LEU A 66 -16.36 28.72 -11.37
C LEU A 66 -16.12 27.64 -12.42
N GLN A 67 -15.04 26.90 -12.22
CA GLN A 67 -14.62 25.79 -13.03
C GLN A 67 -15.21 24.48 -12.51
N ALA A 68 -16.52 24.47 -12.20
CA ALA A 68 -17.25 23.26 -11.80
C ALA A 68 -17.12 22.09 -12.80
N GLN A 69 -16.55 22.36 -13.99
CA GLN A 69 -16.27 21.40 -15.06
C GLN A 69 -14.80 20.98 -15.23
N THR A 70 -13.84 21.50 -14.44
CA THR A 70 -12.42 21.12 -14.61
C THR A 70 -11.73 20.88 -13.27
N ASN A 71 -11.38 19.62 -13.08
CA ASN A 71 -11.00 19.02 -11.81
C ASN A 71 -9.61 19.45 -11.27
N ALA A 72 -8.80 20.13 -12.07
CA ALA A 72 -7.40 20.48 -11.76
C ALA A 72 -7.23 21.52 -10.64
N SER A 73 -8.24 22.35 -10.39
CA SER A 73 -8.13 23.48 -9.45
C SER A 73 -8.15 23.05 -7.97
N TYR A 74 -8.93 22.02 -7.61
CA TYR A 74 -8.96 21.49 -6.24
C TYR A 74 -7.64 20.83 -5.82
N GLU A 75 -6.95 20.17 -6.74
CA GLU A 75 -5.64 19.60 -6.47
C GLU A 75 -4.60 20.67 -6.12
N GLN A 76 -4.67 21.85 -6.75
CA GLN A 76 -3.77 22.96 -6.43
C GLN A 76 -4.04 23.52 -5.03
N VAL A 77 -5.32 23.63 -4.64
CA VAL A 77 -5.70 24.02 -3.27
C VAL A 77 -5.17 22.99 -2.25
N ALA A 78 -5.29 21.69 -2.55
CA ALA A 78 -4.79 20.63 -1.67
C ALA A 78 -3.27 20.69 -1.48
N LEU A 79 -2.50 21.01 -2.54
CA LEU A 79 -1.05 21.21 -2.43
C LEU A 79 -0.68 22.41 -1.56
N LEU A 80 -1.43 23.52 -1.65
CA LEU A 80 -1.27 24.66 -0.73
C LEU A 80 -1.61 24.28 0.71
N CYS A 81 -2.67 23.49 0.91
CA CYS A 81 -3.04 22.99 2.23
C CYS A 81 -1.91 22.12 2.82
N LYS A 82 -1.23 21.31 1.99
CA LYS A 82 -0.03 20.58 2.41
C LYS A 82 1.11 21.51 2.86
N GLU A 83 1.42 22.55 2.08
CA GLU A 83 2.47 23.53 2.42
C GLU A 83 2.18 24.27 3.74
N THR A 84 0.90 24.46 4.05
CA THR A 84 0.42 25.13 5.28
C THR A 84 0.07 24.17 6.41
N LYS A 85 0.41 22.87 6.28
CA LYS A 85 0.11 21.79 7.24
C LYS A 85 -1.38 21.57 7.55
N GLN A 86 -2.27 22.00 6.66
CA GLN A 86 -3.71 21.76 6.71
C GLN A 86 -4.08 20.46 5.99
N LEU A 87 -3.44 19.35 6.38
CA LEU A 87 -3.53 18.06 5.66
C LEU A 87 -4.95 17.46 5.66
N GLU A 88 -5.73 17.70 6.71
CA GLU A 88 -7.11 17.20 6.79
C GLU A 88 -8.00 17.81 5.70
N GLN A 89 -7.88 19.13 5.51
CA GLN A 89 -8.57 19.86 4.45
C GLN A 89 -8.05 19.49 3.06
N ALA A 90 -6.75 19.23 2.94
CA ALA A 90 -6.17 18.74 1.68
C ALA A 90 -6.85 17.43 1.23
N ALA A 91 -7.05 16.48 2.15
CA ALA A 91 -7.74 15.24 1.84
C ALA A 91 -9.20 15.46 1.43
N GLU A 92 -9.96 16.33 2.12
CA GLU A 92 -11.34 16.64 1.74
C GLU A 92 -11.46 17.26 0.35
N LEU A 93 -10.52 18.15 -0.02
CA LEU A 93 -10.48 18.75 -1.34
C LEU A 93 -10.18 17.72 -2.42
N LEU A 94 -9.29 16.75 -2.15
CA LEU A 94 -8.99 15.68 -3.09
C LEU A 94 -10.13 14.66 -3.21
N GLU A 95 -10.88 14.38 -2.13
CA GLU A 95 -12.11 13.58 -2.23
C GLU A 95 -13.18 14.29 -3.07
N LYS A 96 -13.35 15.61 -2.90
CA LYS A 96 -14.25 16.41 -3.76
C LYS A 96 -13.81 16.38 -5.22
N ALA A 97 -12.52 16.55 -5.48
CA ALA A 97 -11.96 16.46 -6.82
C ALA A 97 -12.21 15.08 -7.45
N SER A 98 -12.04 14.01 -6.67
CA SER A 98 -12.33 12.64 -7.11
C SER A 98 -13.81 12.46 -7.49
N ALA A 99 -14.75 12.94 -6.67
CA ALA A 99 -16.17 12.91 -6.99
C ALA A 99 -16.49 13.65 -8.30
N MET A 100 -15.88 14.82 -8.51
CA MET A 100 -16.05 15.56 -9.77
C MET A 100 -15.47 14.80 -10.97
N PHE A 101 -14.28 14.19 -10.86
CA PHE A 101 -13.73 13.36 -11.94
C PHE A 101 -14.67 12.19 -12.29
N MET A 102 -15.37 11.61 -11.31
CA MET A 102 -16.38 10.57 -11.55
C MET A 102 -17.59 11.13 -12.30
N ASP A 103 -18.13 12.27 -11.87
CA ASP A 103 -19.29 12.91 -12.52
C ASP A 103 -19.01 13.30 -13.98
N HIS A 104 -17.75 13.58 -14.31
CA HIS A 104 -17.29 13.91 -15.66
C HIS A 104 -16.88 12.68 -16.50
N GLY A 105 -17.09 11.46 -16.02
CA GLY A 105 -16.77 10.23 -16.76
C GLY A 105 -15.27 10.00 -16.92
N THR A 106 -14.46 10.48 -15.97
CA THR A 106 -12.99 10.31 -15.95
C THR A 106 -12.52 9.56 -14.69
N PRO A 107 -12.95 8.31 -14.50
CA PRO A 107 -12.74 7.54 -13.27
C PRO A 107 -11.26 7.25 -12.97
N ASP A 108 -10.41 7.10 -13.98
CA ASP A 108 -8.98 6.89 -13.75
C ASP A 108 -8.32 8.10 -13.06
N SER A 109 -8.70 9.32 -13.47
CA SER A 109 -8.27 10.54 -12.80
C SER A 109 -8.81 10.63 -11.36
N ALA A 110 -10.06 10.20 -11.14
CA ALA A 110 -10.65 10.15 -9.81
C ALA A 110 -9.87 9.24 -8.86
N ARG A 111 -9.44 8.06 -9.36
CA ARG A 111 -8.58 7.12 -8.64
C ARG A 111 -7.21 7.72 -8.33
N LEU A 112 -6.52 8.29 -9.33
CA LEU A 112 -5.18 8.87 -9.16
C LEU A 112 -5.16 10.01 -8.12
N VAL A 113 -6.20 10.83 -8.08
CA VAL A 113 -6.34 11.90 -7.08
C VAL A 113 -6.52 11.35 -5.67
N LEU A 114 -7.30 10.27 -5.50
CA LEU A 114 -7.43 9.61 -4.21
C LEU A 114 -6.10 9.00 -3.75
N GLU A 115 -5.34 8.38 -4.64
CA GLU A 115 -4.02 7.82 -4.32
C GLU A 115 -3.03 8.90 -3.88
N LYS A 116 -3.03 10.04 -4.57
CA LYS A 116 -2.24 11.20 -4.21
C LYS A 116 -2.63 11.76 -2.85
N GLY A 117 -3.93 11.82 -2.56
CA GLY A 117 -4.44 12.26 -1.27
C GLY A 117 -4.11 11.31 -0.13
N ALA A 118 -4.26 10.00 -0.36
CA ALA A 118 -3.91 8.98 0.61
C ALA A 118 -2.42 9.08 0.99
N LYS A 119 -1.53 9.13 0.00
CA LYS A 119 -0.08 9.31 0.21
C LYS A 119 0.26 10.62 0.92
N MET A 120 -0.54 11.67 0.70
CA MET A 120 -0.33 12.98 1.32
C MET A 120 -0.61 12.97 2.83
N VAL A 121 -1.55 12.14 3.28
CA VAL A 121 -2.01 12.12 4.68
C VAL A 121 -1.63 10.86 5.43
N GLU A 122 -0.92 9.92 4.80
CA GLU A 122 -0.60 8.61 5.38
C GLU A 122 0.14 8.69 6.72
N GLN A 123 1.07 9.65 6.86
CA GLN A 123 1.88 9.77 8.08
C GLN A 123 1.07 10.33 9.26
N GLU A 124 0.26 11.36 9.02
CA GLU A 124 -0.49 12.07 10.07
C GLU A 124 -1.90 11.50 10.30
N PHE A 125 -2.55 11.01 9.26
CA PHE A 125 -3.92 10.48 9.27
C PHE A 125 -4.02 9.12 8.56
N PRO A 126 -3.37 8.07 9.09
CA PRO A 126 -3.26 6.76 8.42
C PRO A 126 -4.62 6.14 8.09
N LEU A 127 -5.62 6.27 8.97
CA LEU A 127 -6.96 5.73 8.70
C LEU A 127 -7.72 6.52 7.62
N LYS A 128 -7.43 7.81 7.44
CA LYS A 128 -7.97 8.60 6.33
C LYS A 128 -7.33 8.14 5.01
N ALA A 129 -6.03 7.86 5.02
CA ALA A 129 -5.35 7.25 3.86
C ALA A 129 -5.92 5.88 3.49
N VAL A 130 -6.18 5.01 4.47
CA VAL A 130 -6.86 3.71 4.26
C VAL A 130 -8.21 3.90 3.55
N HIS A 131 -9.02 4.85 4.00
CA HIS A 131 -10.32 5.14 3.39
C HIS A 131 -10.20 5.60 1.94
N MET A 132 -9.24 6.49 1.65
CA MET A 132 -8.98 6.98 0.30
C MET A 132 -8.47 5.87 -0.63
N TYR A 133 -7.54 5.03 -0.17
CA TYR A 133 -7.07 3.86 -0.94
C TYR A 133 -8.18 2.84 -1.18
N LYS A 134 -9.06 2.59 -0.20
CA LYS A 134 -10.24 1.72 -0.38
C LYS A 134 -11.17 2.26 -1.47
N LYS A 135 -11.45 3.56 -1.46
CA LYS A 135 -12.24 4.21 -2.52
C LYS A 135 -11.56 4.11 -3.89
N ALA A 136 -10.25 4.35 -3.96
CA ALA A 136 -9.48 4.22 -5.19
C ALA A 136 -9.52 2.78 -5.76
N SER A 137 -9.41 1.78 -4.88
CA SER A 137 -9.55 0.37 -5.23
C SER A 137 -10.94 0.05 -5.79
N ALA A 138 -12.01 0.55 -5.16
CA ALA A 138 -13.38 0.35 -5.64
C ALA A 138 -13.63 0.99 -7.02
N ILE A 139 -13.08 2.19 -7.27
CA ILE A 139 -13.14 2.82 -8.60
C ILE A 139 -12.42 1.95 -9.63
N ALA A 140 -11.22 1.46 -9.30
CA ALA A 140 -10.45 0.60 -10.19
C ALA A 140 -11.16 -0.73 -10.50
N ASP A 141 -11.79 -1.37 -9.52
CA ASP A 141 -12.52 -2.63 -9.73
C ASP A 141 -13.76 -2.42 -10.61
N ASN A 142 -14.49 -1.30 -10.43
CA ASN A 142 -15.63 -0.94 -11.29
C ASN A 142 -15.22 -0.68 -12.75
N GLU A 143 -13.99 -0.23 -12.99
CA GLU A 143 -13.42 0.02 -14.32
C GLU A 143 -12.68 -1.19 -14.90
N ASP A 144 -12.87 -2.39 -14.33
CA ASP A 144 -12.18 -3.62 -14.71
C ASP A 144 -10.64 -3.46 -14.78
N ARG A 145 -10.07 -2.73 -13.81
CA ARG A 145 -8.63 -2.53 -13.60
C ARG A 145 -8.14 -3.32 -12.39
N PRO A 146 -8.12 -4.67 -12.42
CA PRO A 146 -7.81 -5.52 -11.26
C PRO A 146 -6.43 -5.25 -10.66
N ASN A 147 -5.41 -4.98 -11.48
CA ASN A 147 -4.06 -4.67 -10.96
C ASN A 147 -4.05 -3.37 -10.12
N ASN A 148 -4.77 -2.33 -10.55
CA ASN A 148 -4.88 -1.08 -9.80
C ASN A 148 -5.76 -1.26 -8.55
N ALA A 149 -6.80 -2.09 -8.63
CA ALA A 149 -7.63 -2.43 -7.46
C ALA A 149 -6.81 -3.16 -6.39
N ALA A 150 -6.00 -4.15 -6.80
CA ALA A 150 -5.10 -4.92 -5.95
C ALA A 150 -4.04 -4.02 -5.28
N GLU A 151 -3.36 -3.17 -6.06
CA GLU A 151 -2.31 -2.29 -5.54
C GLU A 151 -2.86 -1.34 -4.46
N ASN A 152 -4.04 -0.76 -4.69
CA ASN A 152 -4.65 0.18 -3.76
C ASN A 152 -5.13 -0.49 -2.47
N ILE A 153 -5.82 -1.62 -2.57
CA ILE A 153 -6.30 -2.33 -1.38
C ILE A 153 -5.13 -2.92 -0.57
N GLY A 154 -4.06 -3.34 -1.25
CA GLY A 154 -2.84 -3.80 -0.62
C GLY A 154 -2.08 -2.70 0.15
N LYS A 155 -2.02 -1.48 -0.39
CA LYS A 155 -1.49 -0.31 0.35
C LYS A 155 -2.31 -0.04 1.61
N ALA A 156 -3.65 -0.08 1.50
CA ALA A 156 -4.54 0.07 2.64
C ALA A 156 -4.31 -1.03 3.69
N ALA A 157 -4.14 -2.29 3.27
CA ALA A 157 -3.88 -3.41 4.17
C ALA A 157 -2.58 -3.19 4.98
N ARG A 158 -1.49 -2.78 4.32
CA ARG A 158 -0.19 -2.52 4.96
C ARG A 158 -0.25 -1.39 5.99
N ILE A 159 -1.07 -0.35 5.75
CA ILE A 159 -1.31 0.70 6.76
C ILE A 159 -2.08 0.13 7.96
N LEU A 160 -3.08 -0.73 7.72
CA LEU A 160 -3.86 -1.35 8.80
C LEU A 160 -3.00 -2.23 9.73
N ILE A 161 -1.99 -2.92 9.19
CA ILE A 161 -1.01 -3.67 10.00
C ILE A 161 -0.31 -2.74 10.99
N HIS A 162 0.19 -1.60 10.52
CA HIS A 162 0.85 -0.60 11.37
C HIS A 162 -0.09 0.00 12.42
N GLN A 163 -1.39 0.09 12.11
CA GLN A 163 -2.42 0.57 13.04
C GLN A 163 -2.97 -0.56 13.95
N ARG A 164 -2.38 -1.75 13.94
CA ARG A 164 -2.80 -2.94 14.70
C ARG A 164 -4.26 -3.34 14.45
N LYS A 165 -4.82 -3.01 13.28
CA LYS A 165 -6.17 -3.41 12.84
C LYS A 165 -6.09 -4.68 12.00
N LEU A 166 -5.72 -5.79 12.65
CA LEU A 166 -5.27 -7.00 11.95
C LEU A 166 -6.40 -7.72 11.20
N GLU A 167 -7.60 -7.85 11.77
CA GLU A 167 -8.69 -8.56 11.08
C GLU A 167 -9.11 -7.83 9.79
N GLN A 168 -9.14 -6.50 9.83
CA GLN A 168 -9.45 -5.68 8.66
C GLN A 168 -8.33 -5.74 7.60
N SER A 169 -7.07 -5.88 8.03
CA SER A 169 -5.95 -6.10 7.12
C SER A 169 -6.04 -7.46 6.41
N ILE A 170 -6.41 -8.53 7.13
CA ILE A 170 -6.66 -9.85 6.55
C ILE A 170 -7.75 -9.77 5.48
N GLU A 171 -8.87 -9.09 5.75
CA GLU A 171 -9.94 -8.89 4.76
C GLU A 171 -9.41 -8.20 3.49
N TYR A 172 -8.55 -7.19 3.64
CA TYR A 172 -8.03 -6.41 2.52
C TYR A 172 -6.98 -7.18 1.71
N LEU A 173 -6.13 -7.98 2.35
CA LEU A 173 -5.21 -8.87 1.64
C LEU A 173 -5.94 -9.98 0.90
N LYS A 174 -7.02 -10.54 1.46
CA LYS A 174 -7.88 -11.50 0.74
C LYS A 174 -8.50 -10.87 -0.51
N LYS A 175 -8.87 -9.58 -0.45
CA LYS A 175 -9.32 -8.81 -1.62
C LYS A 175 -8.19 -8.57 -2.62
N GLU A 176 -6.98 -8.24 -2.17
CA GLU A 176 -5.78 -8.12 -3.03
C GLU A 176 -5.55 -9.41 -3.82
N ILE A 177 -5.60 -10.57 -3.13
CA ILE A 177 -5.47 -11.89 -3.77
C ILE A 177 -6.59 -12.12 -4.79
N HIS A 178 -7.84 -11.81 -4.44
CA HIS A 178 -8.97 -11.96 -5.36
C HIS A 178 -8.76 -11.17 -6.66
N HIS A 179 -8.29 -9.93 -6.58
CA HIS A 179 -7.99 -9.12 -7.76
C HIS A 179 -6.81 -9.68 -8.56
N HIS A 180 -5.74 -10.15 -7.91
CA HIS A 180 -4.61 -10.78 -8.61
C HIS A 180 -4.95 -12.11 -9.27
N LYS A 181 -5.93 -12.87 -8.75
CA LYS A 181 -6.46 -14.06 -9.41
C LYS A 181 -7.10 -13.72 -10.76
N LYS A 182 -7.76 -12.56 -10.89
CA LYS A 182 -8.35 -12.10 -12.17
C LYS A 182 -7.27 -11.90 -13.27
N THR A 183 -6.02 -11.61 -12.90
CA THR A 183 -4.90 -11.40 -13.83
C THR A 183 -3.84 -12.51 -13.79
N GLN A 184 -4.09 -13.59 -13.04
CA GLN A 184 -3.15 -14.69 -12.84
C GLN A 184 -1.76 -14.24 -12.37
N ASN A 185 -1.70 -13.20 -11.55
CA ASN A 185 -0.44 -12.70 -10.98
C ASN A 185 -0.03 -13.53 -9.76
N TRP A 186 0.36 -14.78 -10.00
CA TRP A 186 0.72 -15.76 -8.97
C TRP A 186 1.80 -15.28 -7.99
N PRO A 187 2.88 -14.58 -8.42
CA PRO A 187 3.87 -14.06 -7.49
C PRO A 187 3.30 -13.08 -6.46
N MET A 188 2.32 -12.27 -6.84
CA MET A 188 1.69 -11.35 -5.89
C MET A 188 0.62 -12.03 -5.03
N ILE A 189 -0.03 -13.08 -5.55
CA ILE A 189 -0.93 -13.92 -4.76
C ILE A 189 -0.14 -14.60 -3.63
N GLY A 190 1.00 -15.22 -3.93
CA GLY A 190 1.86 -15.88 -2.94
C GLY A 190 2.30 -14.93 -1.83
N LYS A 191 2.82 -13.75 -2.18
CA LYS A 191 3.20 -12.70 -1.22
C LYS A 191 2.05 -12.24 -0.33
N ALA A 192 0.87 -11.99 -0.91
CA ALA A 192 -0.29 -11.59 -0.12
C ALA A 192 -0.80 -12.73 0.78
N ALA A 193 -0.71 -13.98 0.32
CA ALA A 193 -1.08 -15.16 1.09
C ALA A 193 -0.15 -15.41 2.28
N VAL A 194 1.17 -15.27 2.10
CA VAL A 194 2.15 -15.26 3.20
C VAL A 194 1.77 -14.22 4.25
N GLY A 195 1.45 -12.99 3.82
CA GLY A 195 1.00 -11.93 4.72
C GLY A 195 -0.27 -12.27 5.51
N VAL A 196 -1.25 -12.93 4.88
CA VAL A 196 -2.49 -13.38 5.55
C VAL A 196 -2.19 -14.42 6.62
N ILE A 197 -1.38 -15.44 6.32
CA ILE A 197 -1.01 -16.48 7.28
C ILE A 197 -0.29 -15.87 8.49
N MET A 198 0.67 -14.99 8.25
CA MET A 198 1.39 -14.32 9.34
C MET A 198 0.45 -13.48 10.23
N LEU A 199 -0.56 -12.84 9.65
CA LEU A 199 -1.56 -12.07 10.42
C LEU A 199 -2.46 -12.97 11.26
N TYR A 200 -2.86 -14.14 10.74
CA TYR A 200 -3.60 -15.14 11.51
C TYR A 200 -2.80 -15.63 12.70
N LEU A 201 -1.53 -16.00 12.49
CA LEU A 201 -0.64 -16.46 13.56
C LEU A 201 -0.37 -15.36 14.60
N HIS A 202 -0.23 -14.10 14.16
CA HIS A 202 -0.07 -12.97 15.08
C HIS A 202 -1.34 -12.71 15.90
N ASN A 203 -2.50 -13.11 15.41
CA ASN A 203 -3.77 -13.03 16.14
C ASN A 203 -4.08 -14.30 16.93
N GLU A 204 -3.10 -15.20 17.10
CA GLU A 204 -3.24 -16.50 17.78
C GLU A 204 -4.35 -17.39 17.17
N ASP A 205 -4.72 -17.14 15.91
CA ASP A 205 -5.74 -17.90 15.18
C ASP A 205 -5.05 -18.90 14.25
N PHE A 206 -4.46 -19.93 14.86
CA PHE A 206 -3.81 -21.02 14.13
C PHE A 206 -4.76 -21.72 13.16
N ALA A 207 -5.99 -22.01 13.59
CA ALA A 207 -6.99 -22.68 12.76
C ALA A 207 -7.34 -21.85 11.51
N GLY A 208 -7.51 -20.54 11.64
CA GLY A 208 -7.72 -19.63 10.52
C GLY A 208 -6.54 -19.60 9.55
N GLY A 209 -5.32 -19.56 10.08
CA GLY A 209 -4.09 -19.60 9.28
C GLY A 209 -3.91 -20.91 8.51
N PHE A 210 -4.11 -22.05 9.17
CA PHE A 210 -3.99 -23.38 8.57
C PHE A 210 -5.06 -23.62 7.50
N ASN A 211 -6.33 -23.31 7.79
CA ASN A 211 -7.40 -23.43 6.80
C ASN A 211 -7.14 -22.55 5.57
N PHE A 212 -6.63 -21.32 5.77
CA PHE A 212 -6.27 -20.45 4.66
C PHE A 212 -5.10 -21.02 3.83
N TYR A 213 -4.11 -21.64 4.47
CA TYR A 213 -3.03 -22.34 3.78
C TYR A 213 -3.57 -23.47 2.90
N GLU A 214 -4.43 -24.33 3.45
CA GLU A 214 -5.07 -25.42 2.72
C GLU A 214 -5.82 -24.93 1.48
N ASP A 215 -6.57 -23.84 1.62
CA ASP A 215 -7.38 -23.27 0.54
C ASP A 215 -6.54 -22.67 -0.61
N TYR A 216 -5.38 -22.08 -0.30
CA TYR A 216 -4.62 -21.26 -1.27
C TYR A 216 -3.33 -21.91 -1.76
N PHE A 217 -2.59 -22.60 -0.90
CA PHE A 217 -1.30 -23.19 -1.26
C PHE A 217 -1.39 -24.64 -1.74
N LYS A 218 -2.49 -25.35 -1.49
CA LYS A 218 -2.72 -26.68 -2.11
C LYS A 218 -3.27 -26.61 -3.55
N CYS A 219 -3.49 -25.40 -4.07
CA CYS A 219 -3.87 -25.19 -5.46
C CYS A 219 -2.64 -25.47 -6.37
N PRO A 220 -2.78 -26.19 -7.50
CA PRO A 220 -1.65 -26.58 -8.36
C PRO A 220 -0.75 -25.43 -8.81
N GLU A 221 -1.30 -24.22 -8.95
CA GLU A 221 -0.58 -23.04 -9.40
C GLU A 221 0.32 -22.41 -8.33
N LEU A 222 0.14 -22.77 -7.06
CA LEU A 222 0.90 -22.25 -5.91
C LEU A 222 1.62 -23.34 -5.12
N SER A 223 1.28 -24.61 -5.31
CA SER A 223 1.81 -25.75 -4.55
C SER A 223 3.31 -25.95 -4.70
N ASP A 224 3.87 -25.59 -5.85
CA ASP A 224 5.26 -25.83 -6.21
C ASP A 224 6.16 -24.62 -5.90
N GLY A 225 5.59 -23.54 -5.35
CA GLY A 225 6.34 -22.34 -5.00
C GLY A 225 7.00 -22.44 -3.62
N ASP A 226 8.16 -21.81 -3.47
CA ASP A 226 8.87 -21.68 -2.20
C ASP A 226 7.91 -21.20 -1.08
N ASP A 227 7.07 -20.20 -1.38
CA ASP A 227 6.05 -19.66 -0.47
C ASP A 227 5.22 -20.76 0.23
N ALA A 228 4.79 -21.79 -0.51
CA ALA A 228 3.98 -22.89 0.02
C ALA A 228 4.77 -23.73 1.03
N MET A 229 6.02 -24.06 0.70
CA MET A 229 6.90 -24.83 1.57
C MET A 229 7.23 -24.06 2.86
N TYR A 230 7.65 -22.79 2.73
CA TYR A 230 8.02 -21.97 3.89
C TYR A 230 6.81 -21.75 4.82
N MET A 231 5.61 -21.52 4.27
CA MET A 231 4.41 -21.34 5.08
C MET A 231 3.95 -22.62 5.76
N TYR A 232 4.05 -23.77 5.08
CA TYR A 232 3.81 -25.07 5.71
C TYR A 232 4.74 -25.29 6.91
N ARG A 233 6.04 -25.04 6.72
CA ARG A 233 7.05 -25.20 7.79
C ARG A 233 6.80 -24.24 8.94
N LEU A 234 6.37 -23.01 8.66
CA LEU A 234 6.05 -22.02 9.68
C LEU A 234 4.84 -22.44 10.50
N LEU A 235 3.78 -22.90 9.85
CA LEU A 235 2.58 -23.39 10.52
C LEU A 235 2.89 -24.62 11.37
N LYS A 236 3.71 -25.55 10.86
CA LYS A 236 4.19 -26.72 11.61
C LYS A 236 4.96 -26.31 12.86
N ALA A 237 5.95 -25.44 12.71
CA ALA A 237 6.74 -24.95 13.83
C ALA A 237 5.88 -24.22 14.88
N TYR A 238 4.90 -23.44 14.43
CA TYR A 238 3.93 -22.79 15.31
C TYR A 238 3.09 -23.81 16.09
N ASP A 239 2.60 -24.84 15.40
CA ASP A 239 1.75 -25.87 16.00
C ASP A 239 2.50 -26.80 16.96
N THR A 240 3.76 -27.11 16.67
CA THR A 240 4.60 -27.97 17.52
C THR A 240 5.39 -27.20 18.57
N ALA A 241 5.19 -25.88 18.70
CA ALA A 241 5.95 -25.00 19.58
C ALA A 241 7.48 -25.07 19.36
N ASP A 242 7.90 -25.25 18.11
CA ASP A 242 9.32 -25.24 17.73
C ASP A 242 9.77 -23.81 17.40
N GLU A 243 10.24 -23.10 18.43
CA GLU A 243 10.68 -21.71 18.29
C GLU A 243 11.86 -21.56 17.31
N ALA A 244 12.81 -22.50 17.31
CA ALA A 244 14.01 -22.42 16.48
C ALA A 244 13.64 -22.53 15.00
N ALA A 245 12.82 -23.53 14.64
CA ALA A 245 12.34 -23.71 13.28
C ALA A 245 11.46 -22.54 12.81
N GLY A 246 10.56 -22.06 13.68
CA GLY A 246 9.70 -20.91 13.37
C GLY A 246 10.51 -19.64 13.12
N ARG A 247 11.51 -19.36 13.96
CA ARG A 247 12.39 -18.21 13.80
C ARG A 247 13.25 -18.29 12.55
N ALA A 248 13.80 -19.45 12.21
CA ALA A 248 14.57 -19.63 10.97
C ALA A 248 13.77 -19.19 9.73
N ILE A 249 12.47 -19.46 9.70
CA ILE A 249 11.59 -19.08 8.59
C ILE A 249 11.23 -17.60 8.60
N LEU A 250 10.87 -17.05 9.77
CA LEU A 250 10.55 -15.63 9.93
C LEU A 250 11.75 -14.72 9.60
N ASP A 251 12.95 -15.25 9.79
CA ASP A 251 14.21 -14.60 9.47
C ASP A 251 14.73 -14.92 8.05
N SER A 252 14.02 -15.74 7.29
CA SER A 252 14.43 -16.07 5.93
C SER A 252 14.38 -14.85 5.00
N PRO A 253 15.16 -14.83 3.89
CA PRO A 253 15.06 -13.80 2.86
C PRO A 253 13.64 -13.65 2.29
N LEU A 254 12.86 -14.75 2.27
CA LEU A 254 11.48 -14.73 1.81
C LEU A 254 10.64 -13.70 2.57
N VAL A 255 10.72 -13.73 3.90
CA VAL A 255 9.96 -12.84 4.79
C VAL A 255 10.63 -11.47 4.94
N ARG A 256 11.97 -11.44 5.02
CA ARG A 256 12.73 -10.18 5.21
C ARG A 256 12.69 -9.25 4.00
N HIS A 257 12.57 -9.76 2.79
CA HIS A 257 12.45 -8.94 1.57
C HIS A 257 11.01 -8.55 1.24
N MET A 258 10.02 -8.93 2.06
CA MET A 258 8.66 -8.42 1.94
C MET A 258 8.60 -6.92 2.31
N ASP A 259 7.44 -6.30 2.06
CA ASP A 259 7.17 -4.95 2.54
C ASP A 259 7.45 -4.81 4.04
N ASN A 260 7.95 -3.63 4.43
CA ASN A 260 8.34 -3.32 5.81
C ASN A 260 7.27 -3.62 6.87
N ALA A 261 5.98 -3.59 6.49
CA ALA A 261 4.88 -3.96 7.38
C ALA A 261 4.98 -5.43 7.82
N PHE A 262 5.22 -6.34 6.88
CA PHE A 262 5.35 -7.78 7.13
C PHE A 262 6.67 -8.13 7.80
N ALA A 263 7.78 -7.47 7.43
CA ALA A 263 9.06 -7.68 8.10
C ALA A 263 9.01 -7.28 9.59
N LYS A 264 8.23 -6.24 9.94
CA LYS A 264 7.97 -5.90 11.35
C LYS A 264 7.05 -6.92 12.02
N LEU A 265 6.00 -7.36 11.32
CA LEU A 265 5.10 -8.40 11.81
C LEU A 265 5.85 -9.71 12.13
N ALA A 266 6.77 -10.12 11.26
CA ALA A 266 7.61 -11.31 11.44
C ALA A 266 8.47 -11.23 12.71
N ARG A 267 9.08 -10.06 12.94
CA ARG A 267 9.90 -9.82 14.13
C ARG A 267 9.07 -9.92 15.41
N ASP A 268 7.87 -9.34 15.38
CA ASP A 268 6.98 -9.27 16.54
C ASP A 268 6.20 -10.59 16.76
N LEU A 269 6.12 -11.48 15.76
CA LEU A 269 5.45 -12.77 15.86
C LEU A 269 6.13 -13.65 16.92
N ALA A 270 5.38 -14.16 17.88
CA ALA A 270 5.84 -15.14 18.85
C ALA A 270 5.39 -16.54 18.44
N ILE A 271 6.28 -17.52 18.59
CA ILE A 271 5.92 -18.94 18.52
C ILE A 271 5.37 -19.34 19.90
N PRO A 272 4.23 -20.05 19.99
CA PRO A 272 3.67 -20.50 21.26
C PRO A 272 4.64 -21.37 22.06
N GLU A 273 4.58 -21.31 23.39
CA GLU A 273 5.41 -22.16 24.28
C GLU A 273 4.93 -23.62 24.33
N THR A 274 3.66 -23.85 24.02
CA THR A 274 3.04 -25.17 23.99
C THR A 274 2.29 -25.35 22.68
N GLY A 275 2.33 -26.57 22.15
CA GLY A 275 1.68 -26.86 20.87
C GLY A 275 0.20 -26.49 20.86
N THR A 276 -0.26 -25.95 19.74
CA THR A 276 -1.60 -25.36 19.62
C THR A 276 -2.68 -26.35 19.18
N SER A 277 -2.28 -27.50 18.63
CA SER A 277 -3.18 -28.56 18.21
C SER A 277 -2.48 -29.93 18.19
N SER A 278 -3.23 -30.96 17.79
CA SER A 278 -2.73 -32.31 17.54
C SER A 278 -2.71 -32.64 16.04
N GLN A 279 -2.43 -31.63 15.20
CA GLN A 279 -2.44 -31.77 13.75
C GLN A 279 -1.40 -32.81 13.31
N ASP A 280 -1.83 -33.77 12.48
CA ASP A 280 -0.89 -34.66 11.80
C ASP A 280 -0.32 -33.92 10.60
N TRP A 281 0.96 -33.61 10.69
CA TRP A 281 1.69 -32.88 9.65
C TRP A 281 2.17 -33.81 8.53
N GLY A 282 2.31 -35.11 8.76
CA GLY A 282 3.01 -35.99 7.83
C GLY A 282 4.49 -35.58 7.61
N PRO A 283 5.16 -36.12 6.58
CA PRO A 283 6.54 -35.75 6.26
C PRO A 283 6.60 -34.29 5.78
N SER A 284 7.57 -33.53 6.30
CA SER A 284 7.82 -32.17 5.79
C SER A 284 8.18 -32.20 4.30
N PRO A 285 7.74 -31.23 3.49
CA PRO A 285 8.28 -31.03 2.15
C PRO A 285 9.81 -30.86 2.22
N HIS A 286 10.53 -31.55 1.33
CA HIS A 286 12.00 -31.52 1.26
C HIS A 286 12.51 -30.14 0.84
N ASP A 287 13.52 -29.62 1.55
CA ASP A 287 14.25 -28.38 1.20
C ASP A 287 15.51 -28.73 0.38
N PRO A 288 15.80 -28.00 -0.70
CA PRO A 288 17.13 -28.04 -1.32
C PRO A 288 18.27 -27.69 -0.34
N ILE A 289 18.01 -26.88 0.69
CA ILE A 289 19.00 -26.53 1.72
C ILE A 289 19.26 -27.70 2.68
N ASP A 290 18.21 -28.46 3.04
CA ASP A 290 18.33 -29.67 3.84
C ASP A 290 19.13 -30.73 3.05
N GLU A 291 18.97 -30.78 1.73
CA GLU A 291 19.72 -31.69 0.84
C GLU A 291 21.21 -31.31 0.75
N ILE A 292 21.54 -30.02 0.70
CA ILE A 292 22.94 -29.54 0.75
C ILE A 292 23.55 -29.81 2.12
N ALA A 293 22.81 -29.55 3.21
CA ALA A 293 23.28 -29.80 4.57
C ALA A 293 23.49 -31.29 4.83
N GLU A 294 22.55 -32.14 4.40
CA GLU A 294 22.68 -33.60 4.48
C GLU A 294 23.79 -34.12 3.57
N ALA A 295 23.93 -33.63 2.34
CA ALA A 295 25.02 -34.01 1.45
C ALA A 295 26.38 -33.61 2.02
N THR A 296 26.47 -32.41 2.61
CA THR A 296 27.70 -31.93 3.29
C THR A 296 28.00 -32.77 4.54
N ALA A 297 26.98 -33.15 5.31
CA ALA A 297 27.13 -34.01 6.48
C ALA A 297 27.51 -35.46 6.11
N ARG A 298 26.98 -36.00 5.01
CA ARG A 298 27.38 -37.31 4.48
C ARG A 298 28.82 -37.31 3.98
N LEU A 299 29.21 -36.27 3.22
CA LEU A 299 30.59 -36.10 2.78
C LEU A 299 31.56 -35.97 3.97
N ALA A 300 31.18 -35.25 5.02
CA ALA A 300 31.99 -35.17 6.24
C ALA A 300 32.07 -36.51 6.99
N ALA A 301 31.00 -37.31 7.01
CA ALA A 301 30.99 -38.63 7.64
C ALA A 301 31.79 -39.69 6.85
N ASP A 302 31.84 -39.56 5.53
CA ASP A 302 32.64 -40.43 4.65
C ASP A 302 34.15 -40.10 4.77
N ASP A 303 34.52 -38.81 4.88
CA ASP A 303 35.91 -38.36 5.14
C ASP A 303 36.45 -38.93 6.46
N TYR A 304 35.62 -39.00 7.51
CA TYR A 304 36.00 -39.58 8.81
C TYR A 304 36.15 -41.11 8.77
N CYS A 305 35.48 -41.81 7.86
CA CYS A 305 35.66 -43.26 7.69
C CYS A 305 36.92 -43.61 6.88
N GLU A 306 37.30 -42.78 5.91
CA GLU A 306 38.54 -42.98 5.13
C GLU A 306 39.81 -42.66 5.95
N GLU A 307 39.77 -41.67 6.86
CA GLU A 307 40.91 -41.35 7.73
C GLU A 307 41.21 -42.44 8.79
N GLU A 308 40.21 -43.20 9.27
CA GLU A 308 40.45 -44.31 10.23
C GLU A 308 41.00 -45.59 9.55
N GLU A 309 40.72 -45.83 8.26
CA GLU A 309 41.29 -46.99 7.54
C GLU A 309 42.76 -46.78 7.16
N ASP A 310 43.20 -45.54 6.95
CA ASP A 310 44.59 -45.22 6.61
C ASP A 310 45.53 -45.21 7.85
N GLU A 311 45.03 -44.92 9.06
CA GLU A 311 45.85 -44.98 10.30
C GLU A 311 46.12 -46.42 10.78
N GLU A 312 45.32 -47.43 10.39
CA GLU A 312 45.59 -48.84 10.72
C GLU A 312 46.64 -49.51 9.81
N LEU A 313 46.96 -48.92 8.65
CA LEU A 313 47.92 -49.47 7.68
C LEU A 313 49.38 -49.07 7.91
N ASP A 314 49.66 -48.12 8.79
CA ASP A 314 51.02 -47.66 9.12
C ASP A 314 51.62 -48.33 10.39
N LEU A 315 50.98 -49.37 10.92
CA LEU A 315 51.41 -50.11 12.14
C LEU A 315 51.76 -51.60 11.93
N LEU A 316 52.04 -52.05 10.70
CA LEU A 316 52.58 -53.39 10.39
C LEU A 316 53.93 -53.33 9.67
#